data_AF-A0A536E856-F1
#
_entry.id   AF-A0A536E856-F1
#
_cell.length_a   1.000
_cell.length_b   1.000
_cell.length_c   1.000
_cell.angle_alpha   90.00
_cell.angle_beta   90.00
_cell.angle_gamma   90.00
#
_symmetry.space_group_name_H-M   'P 1'
#
loop_
_entity.id
_entity.type
_entity.pdbx_description
1 polymer ?
#
loop_
_entity_poly.entity_id
_entity_poly.type
_entity_poly.pdbx_seq_one_letter_code
_entity_poly.pdbx_strand_id
1 'polypeptide(L)'
;MHRSGSIRLHRQTRQQRALAVHAQVLAGAVRRSEGAALRIERAGTDLEEIEIQLLLEGIRLCYGYDFREYALSPLRRGLTAAMAREGVQTVSAYQDRILHDAACMQRFLGTVGFNVTGMFRDPELMRCVREEIVPLLRTYPSSRVWVAGCATGEEVYALAVLLDEAGVLNKTSIYATDMNDDTLTVARVGSYPLDRVRRYEDAYAASGGQANLADHYSIAGRTARTASCTTASSVAGFWPSASASPFSTVLIGTITSRCGTV
;
A
#
# COMPACT_ATOMS: atom_id res chain seq x y z
N MET A 1 43.91 12.02 -9.91
CA MET A 1 43.11 11.74 -11.13
C MET A 1 41.64 11.73 -10.75
N HIS A 2 40.93 12.83 -11.01
CA HIS A 2 39.49 12.94 -10.83
C HIS A 2 38.76 12.31 -12.02
N ARG A 3 37.70 11.54 -11.77
CA ARG A 3 36.58 11.35 -12.71
C ARG A 3 35.26 11.39 -11.96
N SER A 4 34.58 12.53 -12.11
CA SER A 4 33.21 12.78 -11.68
C SER A 4 32.22 11.97 -12.53
N GLY A 5 31.30 11.26 -11.89
CA GLY A 5 30.15 10.60 -12.53
C GLY A 5 28.93 11.51 -12.49
N SER A 6 28.40 11.82 -13.67
CA SER A 6 27.35 12.80 -13.95
C SER A 6 25.95 12.38 -13.43
N ILE A 7 25.30 13.28 -12.69
CA ILE A 7 23.87 13.25 -12.37
C ILE A 7 23.08 13.67 -13.62
N ARG A 8 22.16 12.83 -14.10
CA ARG A 8 21.18 13.18 -15.14
C ARG A 8 19.85 13.55 -14.49
N LEU A 9 19.55 14.86 -14.47
CA LEU A 9 18.24 15.40 -14.11
C LEU A 9 17.41 15.55 -15.39
N HIS A 10 16.32 14.78 -15.52
CA HIS A 10 15.33 15.02 -16.56
C HIS A 10 14.37 16.13 -16.08
N ARG A 11 14.55 17.33 -16.61
CA ARG A 11 13.61 18.45 -16.47
C ARG A 11 12.88 18.58 -17.81
N GLN A 12 11.57 18.37 -17.83
CA GLN A 12 10.74 18.88 -18.92
C GLN A 12 9.58 19.66 -18.30
N THR A 13 9.62 20.97 -18.53
CA THR A 13 8.57 21.90 -18.17
C THR A 13 8.04 22.53 -19.46
N ARG A 14 6.71 22.46 -19.61
CA ARG A 14 5.78 23.32 -20.39
C ARG A 14 6.10 23.65 -21.86
N GLN A 15 5.11 23.40 -22.72
CA GLN A 15 4.68 24.41 -23.70
C GLN A 15 3.17 24.32 -23.98
N GLN A 16 2.44 25.33 -23.53
CA GLN A 16 1.15 25.73 -24.11
C GLN A 16 1.41 26.45 -25.43
N ARG A 17 0.59 26.19 -26.45
CA ARG A 17 0.23 27.21 -27.46
C ARG A 17 -1.23 27.03 -27.88
N ALA A 18 -1.98 28.09 -27.63
CA ALA A 18 -3.37 28.27 -28.00
C ALA A 18 -3.56 28.24 -29.52
N LEU A 19 -4.69 27.69 -29.98
CA LEU A 19 -5.32 28.07 -31.24
C LEU A 19 -6.71 28.62 -30.96
N ALA A 20 -6.79 29.95 -31.04
CA ALA A 20 -7.94 30.80 -30.82
C ALA A 20 -9.00 30.72 -31.93
N VAL A 21 -9.40 29.51 -32.36
CA VAL A 21 -10.39 29.32 -33.45
C VAL A 21 -11.73 28.76 -32.95
N HIS A 22 -11.83 28.36 -31.68
CA HIS A 22 -13.05 27.71 -31.14
C HIS A 22 -13.96 28.60 -30.27
N ALA A 23 -13.69 29.90 -30.12
CA ALA A 23 -14.54 30.76 -29.29
C ALA A 23 -15.84 31.21 -30.00
N GLN A 24 -15.81 31.40 -31.33
CA GLN A 24 -16.98 31.87 -32.08
C GLN A 24 -18.00 30.76 -32.41
N VAL A 25 -17.57 29.49 -32.49
CA VAL A 25 -18.47 28.35 -32.68
C VAL A 25 -19.24 28.03 -31.38
N LEU A 26 -18.61 28.22 -30.23
CA LEU A 26 -19.26 28.02 -28.91
C LEU A 26 -20.32 29.09 -28.63
N ALA A 27 -20.09 30.35 -29.01
CA ALA A 27 -21.05 31.44 -28.78
C ALA A 27 -22.38 31.28 -29.56
N GLY A 28 -22.38 30.54 -30.67
CA GLY A 28 -23.59 30.23 -31.46
C GLY A 28 -24.41 29.05 -30.91
N ALA A 29 -23.76 28.12 -30.18
CA ALA A 29 -24.42 26.98 -29.54
C ALA A 29 -25.08 27.37 -28.20
N VAL A 30 -24.53 28.36 -27.50
CA VAL A 30 -25.01 28.81 -26.18
C VAL A 30 -26.40 29.48 -26.23
N ARG A 31 -26.86 29.97 -27.39
CA ARG A 31 -28.20 30.60 -27.52
C ARG A 31 -29.35 29.64 -27.81
N ARG A 32 -29.12 28.32 -27.91
CA ARG A 32 -30.19 27.32 -28.15
C ARG A 32 -30.47 26.37 -26.99
N SER A 33 -29.76 26.47 -25.87
CA SER A 33 -29.93 25.54 -24.74
C SER A 33 -30.50 26.18 -23.46
N GLU A 34 -31.00 27.41 -23.50
CA GLU A 34 -31.67 28.05 -22.36
C GLU A 34 -33.02 27.40 -21.98
N GLY A 35 -33.48 26.37 -22.70
CA GLY A 35 -34.78 25.71 -22.48
C GLY A 35 -34.70 24.24 -22.06
N ALA A 36 -33.53 23.73 -21.70
CA ALA A 36 -33.38 22.35 -21.23
C ALA A 36 -32.49 22.34 -19.99
N ALA A 37 -33.01 22.92 -18.89
CA ALA A 37 -32.59 22.48 -17.57
C ALA A 37 -32.65 20.94 -17.59
N LEU A 38 -31.48 20.30 -17.58
CA LEU A 38 -31.36 18.86 -17.60
C LEU A 38 -32.31 18.33 -16.54
N ARG A 39 -33.42 17.72 -16.96
CA ARG A 39 -34.03 16.67 -16.17
C ARG A 39 -32.94 15.62 -16.10
N ILE A 40 -32.16 15.67 -15.03
CA ILE A 40 -31.35 14.54 -14.60
C ILE A 40 -32.39 13.48 -14.25
N GLU A 41 -32.77 12.71 -15.26
CA GLU A 41 -33.42 11.43 -15.04
C GLU A 41 -32.53 10.71 -14.04
N ARG A 42 -33.09 10.36 -12.87
CA ARG A 42 -32.41 9.63 -11.80
C ARG A 42 -31.99 8.26 -12.34
N ALA A 43 -30.91 8.22 -13.11
CA ALA A 43 -30.13 7.03 -13.33
C ALA A 43 -29.62 6.61 -11.95
N GLY A 44 -30.10 5.45 -11.50
CA GLY A 44 -29.98 4.94 -10.13
C GLY A 44 -28.55 4.66 -9.70
N THR A 45 -27.78 5.72 -9.48
CA THR A 45 -26.57 5.73 -8.67
C THR A 45 -26.93 6.47 -7.40
N ASP A 46 -26.71 5.83 -6.24
CA ASP A 46 -26.87 6.46 -4.94
C ASP A 46 -26.07 7.76 -4.91
N LEU A 47 -26.64 8.86 -4.38
CA LEU A 47 -25.96 10.16 -4.33
C LEU A 47 -24.59 10.01 -3.66
N GLU A 48 -24.53 9.21 -2.60
CA GLU A 48 -23.30 8.89 -1.90
C GLU A 48 -22.24 8.26 -2.82
N GLU A 49 -22.63 7.41 -3.78
CA GLU A 49 -21.71 6.78 -4.71
C GLU A 49 -21.07 7.79 -5.67
N ILE A 50 -21.86 8.76 -6.13
CA ILE A 50 -21.35 9.88 -6.95
C ILE A 50 -20.38 10.71 -6.13
N GLU A 51 -20.73 11.05 -4.89
CA GLU A 51 -19.84 11.82 -4.00
C GLU A 51 -18.53 11.06 -3.72
N ILE A 52 -18.59 9.74 -3.52
CA ILE A 52 -17.40 8.90 -3.35
C ILE A 52 -16.52 8.96 -4.60
N GLN A 53 -17.09 8.80 -5.80
CA GLN A 53 -16.31 8.85 -7.04
C GLN A 53 -15.61 10.20 -7.22
N LEU A 54 -16.30 11.32 -6.94
CA LEU A 54 -15.73 12.66 -7.00
C LEU A 54 -14.62 12.86 -5.96
N LEU A 55 -14.82 12.35 -4.74
CA LEU A 55 -13.80 12.36 -3.70
C LEU A 55 -12.54 11.61 -4.14
N LEU A 56 -12.69 10.38 -4.66
CA LEU A 56 -11.55 9.55 -5.09
C LEU A 56 -10.76 10.22 -6.22
N GLU A 57 -11.46 10.80 -7.19
CA GLU A 57 -10.82 11.52 -8.29
C GLU A 57 -10.10 12.78 -7.79
N GLY A 58 -10.72 13.53 -6.85
CA GLY A 58 -10.08 14.67 -6.20
C GLY A 58 -8.79 14.28 -5.46
N ILE A 59 -8.82 13.19 -4.70
CA ILE A 59 -7.64 12.67 -3.99
C ILE A 59 -6.53 12.29 -4.99
N ARG A 60 -6.87 11.61 -6.08
CA ARG A 60 -5.91 11.24 -7.13
C ARG A 60 -5.24 12.46 -7.75
N LEU A 61 -6.01 13.49 -8.05
CA LEU A 61 -5.51 14.71 -8.68
C LEU A 61 -4.69 15.59 -7.72
N CYS A 62 -5.09 15.70 -6.46
CA CYS A 62 -4.41 16.54 -5.47
C CYS A 62 -3.19 15.88 -4.84
N TYR A 63 -3.26 14.57 -4.59
CA TYR A 63 -2.27 13.85 -3.78
C TYR A 63 -1.59 12.68 -4.52
N GLY A 64 -2.12 12.26 -5.67
CA GLY A 64 -1.54 11.17 -6.46
C GLY A 64 -1.90 9.76 -6.00
N TYR A 65 -2.68 9.61 -4.92
CA TYR A 65 -3.16 8.29 -4.47
C TYR A 65 -4.39 7.87 -5.28
N ASP A 66 -4.34 6.67 -5.87
CA ASP A 66 -5.46 6.12 -6.64
C ASP A 66 -6.15 4.99 -5.85
N PHE A 67 -7.40 5.25 -5.43
CA PHE A 67 -8.24 4.30 -4.71
C PHE A 67 -9.37 3.73 -5.57
N ARG A 68 -9.46 4.08 -6.86
CA ARG A 68 -10.63 3.78 -7.69
C ARG A 68 -10.78 2.29 -8.02
N GLU A 69 -9.70 1.51 -7.92
CA GLU A 69 -9.72 0.06 -8.11
C GLU A 69 -9.97 -0.73 -6.81
N TYR A 70 -10.13 -0.05 -5.66
CA TYR A 70 -10.42 -0.72 -4.40
C TYR A 70 -11.87 -1.20 -4.32
N ALA A 71 -12.08 -2.30 -3.60
CA ALA A 71 -13.42 -2.77 -3.28
C ALA A 71 -14.21 -1.68 -2.53
N LEU A 72 -15.42 -1.37 -3.01
CA LEU A 72 -16.23 -0.28 -2.48
C LEU A 72 -16.67 -0.49 -1.02
N SER A 73 -17.02 -1.71 -0.60
CA SER A 73 -17.55 -1.92 0.75
C SER A 73 -16.51 -1.65 1.86
N PRO A 74 -15.26 -2.14 1.76
CA PRO A 74 -14.19 -1.73 2.67
C PRO A 74 -13.89 -0.23 2.63
N LEU A 75 -13.86 0.37 1.45
CA LEU A 75 -13.62 1.81 1.27
C LEU A 75 -14.70 2.65 1.94
N ARG A 76 -15.98 2.30 1.75
CA ARG A 76 -17.13 2.96 2.41
C ARG A 76 -16.98 2.92 3.93
N ARG A 77 -16.65 1.77 4.53
CA ARG A 77 -16.42 1.67 5.98
C ARG A 77 -15.31 2.59 6.47
N GLY A 78 -14.18 2.60 5.77
CA GLY A 78 -13.06 3.49 6.09
C GLY A 78 -13.46 4.96 5.99
N LEU A 79 -14.18 5.33 4.92
CA LEU A 79 -14.67 6.68 4.69
C LEU A 79 -15.65 7.12 5.80
N THR A 80 -16.61 6.27 6.18
CA THR A 80 -17.53 6.57 7.28
C THR A 80 -16.78 6.82 8.59
N ALA A 81 -15.77 6.00 8.90
CA ALA A 81 -14.95 6.20 10.09
C ALA A 81 -14.13 7.50 10.01
N ALA A 82 -13.60 7.85 8.84
CA ALA A 82 -12.86 9.09 8.63
C ALA A 82 -13.77 10.33 8.78
N MET A 83 -14.98 10.28 8.20
CA MET A 83 -16.00 11.32 8.34
C MET A 83 -16.39 11.53 9.80
N ALA A 84 -16.60 10.45 10.57
CA ALA A 84 -16.91 10.53 11.99
C ALA A 84 -15.77 11.18 12.81
N ARG A 85 -14.51 10.87 12.50
CA ARG A 85 -13.34 11.49 13.14
C ARG A 85 -13.22 12.98 12.83
N GLU A 86 -13.59 13.39 11.62
CA GLU A 86 -13.60 14.79 11.20
C GLU A 86 -14.90 15.53 11.56
N GLY A 87 -15.87 14.85 12.18
CA GLY A 87 -17.14 15.42 12.63
C GLY A 87 -18.07 15.86 11.49
N VAL A 88 -17.94 15.28 10.29
CA VAL A 88 -18.75 15.64 9.11
C VAL A 88 -19.78 14.55 8.78
N GLN A 89 -20.90 14.95 8.19
CA GLN A 89 -22.06 14.07 7.96
C GLN A 89 -22.23 13.62 6.50
N THR A 90 -21.57 14.27 5.55
CA THR A 90 -21.67 13.94 4.11
C THR A 90 -20.30 13.79 3.48
N VAL A 91 -20.22 13.01 2.40
CA VAL A 91 -18.97 12.81 1.66
C VAL A 91 -18.54 14.11 1.00
N SER A 92 -19.46 14.93 0.52
CA SER A 92 -19.17 16.27 0.01
C SER A 92 -18.51 17.19 1.06
N ALA A 93 -18.99 17.17 2.32
CA ALA A 93 -18.37 17.95 3.40
C ALA A 93 -16.96 17.42 3.74
N TYR A 94 -16.77 16.10 3.68
CA TYR A 94 -15.46 15.50 3.84
C TYR A 94 -14.50 15.86 2.68
N GLN A 95 -15.02 15.93 1.45
CA GLN A 95 -14.29 16.34 0.27
C GLN A 95 -13.73 17.76 0.41
N ASP A 96 -14.52 18.71 0.89
CA ASP A 96 -14.03 20.06 1.18
C ASP A 96 -12.85 20.03 2.16
N ARG A 97 -12.97 19.26 3.25
CA ARG A 97 -11.89 19.16 4.25
C ARG A 97 -10.63 18.52 3.68
N ILE A 98 -10.74 17.37 3.01
CA ILE A 98 -9.56 16.64 2.53
C ILE A 98 -8.83 17.36 1.40
N LEU A 99 -9.52 18.15 0.57
CA LEU A 99 -8.89 18.89 -0.53
C LEU A 99 -8.17 20.16 -0.05
N HIS A 100 -8.55 20.71 1.10
CA HIS A 100 -7.98 21.96 1.64
C HIS A 100 -7.08 21.76 2.88
N ASP A 101 -7.14 20.61 3.56
CA ASP A 101 -6.29 20.25 4.70
C ASP A 101 -5.46 18.99 4.39
N ALA A 102 -4.17 19.18 4.09
CA ALA A 102 -3.26 18.07 3.83
C ALA A 102 -3.09 17.13 5.05
N ALA A 103 -3.29 17.62 6.27
CA ALA A 103 -3.27 16.76 7.46
C ALA A 103 -4.51 15.87 7.53
N CYS A 104 -5.66 16.33 6.99
CA CYS A 104 -6.86 15.50 6.82
C CYS A 104 -6.56 14.30 5.90
N MET A 105 -5.80 14.50 4.83
CA MET A 105 -5.37 13.40 3.95
C MET A 105 -4.51 12.37 4.69
N GLN A 106 -3.58 12.79 5.54
CA GLN A 106 -2.78 11.84 6.34
C GLN A 106 -3.65 11.03 7.31
N ARG A 107 -4.60 11.68 7.99
CA ARG A 107 -5.57 10.99 8.86
C ARG A 107 -6.47 10.03 8.07
N PHE A 108 -6.85 10.40 6.85
CA PHE A 108 -7.60 9.55 5.93
C PHE A 108 -6.81 8.29 5.58
N LEU A 109 -5.53 8.41 5.21
CA LEU A 109 -4.66 7.26 4.91
C LEU A 109 -4.53 6.30 6.09
N GLY A 110 -4.48 6.82 7.32
CA GLY A 110 -4.49 5.98 8.53
C GLY A 110 -5.82 5.28 8.81
N THR A 111 -6.93 5.82 8.31
CA THR A 111 -8.30 5.32 8.60
C THR A 111 -8.85 4.42 7.49
N VAL A 112 -8.61 4.79 6.24
CA VAL A 112 -9.01 4.05 5.03
C VAL A 112 -7.96 3.03 4.63
N GLY A 113 -6.69 3.27 4.97
CA GLY A 113 -5.65 2.28 4.84
C GLY A 113 -6.09 1.01 5.56
N PHE A 114 -6.28 -0.05 4.79
CA PHE A 114 -6.68 -1.37 5.24
C PHE A 114 -5.55 -2.05 6.04
N ASN A 115 -5.00 -1.33 7.02
CA ASN A 115 -3.81 -1.62 7.80
C ASN A 115 -4.08 -2.67 8.89
N VAL A 116 -4.96 -3.63 8.61
CA VAL A 116 -5.06 -4.84 9.42
C VAL A 116 -4.03 -5.80 8.86
N THR A 117 -2.79 -5.62 9.32
CA THR A 117 -1.71 -6.58 9.11
C THR A 117 -1.47 -7.35 10.40
N GLY A 118 -0.96 -8.57 10.26
CA GLY A 118 -0.68 -9.45 11.37
C GLY A 118 0.37 -10.47 10.94
N MET A 119 1.17 -10.93 11.90
CA MET A 119 2.15 -11.97 11.61
C MET A 119 1.36 -13.25 11.29
N PHE A 120 1.73 -13.93 10.20
CA PHE A 120 1.04 -15.14 9.76
C PHE A 120 -0.46 -14.94 9.52
N ARG A 121 -0.85 -13.76 9.00
CA ARG A 121 -2.25 -13.41 8.71
C ARG A 121 -2.98 -14.47 7.88
N ASP A 122 -2.26 -15.07 6.92
CA ASP A 122 -2.70 -16.21 6.14
C ASP A 122 -1.73 -17.39 6.40
N PRO A 123 -2.08 -18.29 7.34
CA PRO A 123 -1.22 -19.43 7.67
C PRO A 123 -1.02 -20.41 6.51
N GLU A 124 -2.00 -20.53 5.61
CA GLU A 124 -1.91 -21.43 4.45
C GLU A 124 -0.92 -20.88 3.43
N LEU A 125 -0.98 -19.58 3.14
CA LEU A 125 0.01 -18.90 2.31
C LEU A 125 1.43 -19.04 2.89
N MET A 126 1.59 -18.81 4.19
CA MET A 126 2.89 -18.93 4.86
C MET A 126 3.42 -20.37 4.83
N ARG A 127 2.53 -21.37 4.92
CA ARG A 127 2.89 -22.79 4.76
C ARG A 127 3.35 -23.08 3.33
N CYS A 128 2.64 -22.59 2.31
CA CYS A 128 3.05 -22.73 0.92
C CYS A 128 4.41 -22.07 0.67
N VAL A 129 4.67 -20.88 1.22
CA VAL A 129 5.99 -20.24 1.15
C VAL A 129 7.07 -21.13 1.76
N ARG A 130 6.80 -21.74 2.93
CA ARG A 130 7.73 -22.66 3.59
C ARG A 130 8.00 -23.93 2.79
N GLU A 131 6.97 -24.51 2.17
CA GLU A 131 7.06 -25.82 1.52
C GLU A 131 7.53 -25.73 0.06
N GLU A 132 7.18 -24.66 -0.66
CA GLU A 132 7.44 -24.53 -2.09
C GLU A 132 8.52 -23.49 -2.40
N ILE A 133 8.43 -22.31 -1.78
CA ILE A 133 9.31 -21.18 -2.12
C ILE A 133 10.67 -21.29 -1.43
N VAL A 134 10.68 -21.59 -0.12
CA VAL A 134 11.92 -21.69 0.66
C VAL A 134 12.91 -22.72 0.09
N PRO A 135 12.51 -23.93 -0.34
CA PRO A 135 13.42 -24.88 -0.99
C PRO A 135 14.05 -24.30 -2.27
N LEU A 136 13.31 -23.54 -3.07
CA LEU A 136 13.85 -22.87 -4.24
C LEU A 136 14.88 -21.82 -3.86
N LEU A 137 14.59 -20.99 -2.84
CA LEU A 137 15.52 -19.97 -2.31
C LEU A 137 16.84 -20.58 -1.80
N ARG A 138 16.82 -21.83 -1.32
CA ARG A 138 18.05 -22.54 -0.92
C ARG A 138 19.00 -22.78 -2.08
N THR A 139 18.49 -22.96 -3.30
CA THR A 139 19.32 -23.26 -4.49
C THR A 139 20.08 -22.05 -5.01
N TYR A 140 19.62 -20.83 -4.70
CA TYR A 140 20.28 -19.60 -5.10
C TYR A 140 21.38 -19.18 -4.11
N PRO A 141 22.51 -18.61 -4.59
CA PRO A 141 23.56 -18.06 -3.73
C PRO A 141 23.11 -16.79 -3.01
N SER A 142 22.18 -16.03 -3.62
CA SER A 142 21.56 -14.84 -3.04
C SER A 142 20.17 -14.63 -3.63
N SER A 143 19.21 -14.22 -2.81
CA SER A 143 17.82 -14.04 -3.23
C SER A 143 17.30 -12.66 -2.84
N ARG A 144 16.30 -12.16 -3.57
CA ARG A 144 15.56 -10.95 -3.20
C ARG A 144 14.08 -11.29 -3.11
N VAL A 145 13.43 -10.89 -2.03
CA VAL A 145 11.98 -11.04 -1.85
C VAL A 145 11.38 -9.65 -1.70
N TRP A 146 10.28 -9.39 -2.39
CA TRP A 146 9.56 -8.13 -2.30
C TRP A 146 8.18 -8.34 -1.71
N VAL A 147 7.89 -7.62 -0.63
CA VAL A 147 6.59 -7.52 0.01
C VAL A 147 5.96 -6.17 -0.37
N ALA A 148 4.94 -6.23 -1.21
CA ALA A 148 4.20 -5.05 -1.67
C ALA A 148 2.93 -4.85 -0.82
N GLY A 149 2.77 -3.66 -0.24
CA GLY A 149 1.68 -3.33 0.68
C GLY A 149 1.93 -3.84 2.11
N CYS A 150 3.15 -3.67 2.63
CA CYS A 150 3.53 -4.29 3.90
C CYS A 150 2.84 -3.71 5.15
N ALA A 151 2.11 -2.61 5.03
CA ALA A 151 1.51 -1.86 6.12
C ALA A 151 2.53 -1.67 7.26
N THR A 152 2.17 -2.03 8.51
CA THR A 152 3.04 -1.90 9.68
C THR A 152 4.15 -2.95 9.78
N GLY A 153 4.31 -3.82 8.78
CA GLY A 153 5.47 -4.71 8.62
C GLY A 153 5.33 -6.10 9.23
N GLU A 154 4.23 -6.44 9.90
CA GLU A 154 4.07 -7.74 10.59
C GLU A 154 4.28 -8.94 9.65
N GLU A 155 3.78 -8.90 8.42
CA GLU A 155 3.96 -9.96 7.41
C GLU A 155 5.43 -10.11 6.95
N VAL A 156 6.13 -8.98 6.85
CA VAL A 156 7.56 -8.95 6.51
C VAL A 156 8.37 -9.67 7.58
N TYR A 157 8.01 -9.48 8.85
CA TYR A 157 8.64 -10.19 9.96
C TYR A 157 8.26 -11.67 10.00
N ALA A 158 7.01 -12.03 9.70
CA ALA A 158 6.62 -13.43 9.58
C ALA A 158 7.47 -14.15 8.51
N LEU A 159 7.65 -13.53 7.34
CA LEU A 159 8.53 -14.04 6.30
C LEU A 159 9.99 -14.15 6.78
N ALA A 160 10.51 -13.15 7.50
CA ALA A 160 11.86 -13.20 8.04
C ALA A 160 12.06 -14.40 8.98
N VAL A 161 11.08 -14.69 9.85
CA VAL A 161 11.06 -15.88 10.71
C VAL A 161 11.14 -17.16 9.88
N LEU A 162 10.30 -17.31 8.85
CA LEU A 162 10.32 -18.48 7.96
C LEU A 162 11.70 -18.70 7.31
N LEU A 163 12.33 -17.62 6.84
CA LEU A 163 13.62 -17.67 6.18
C LEU A 163 14.77 -17.94 7.16
N ASP A 164 14.64 -17.49 8.41
CA ASP A 164 15.61 -17.72 9.48
C ASP A 164 15.58 -19.18 9.95
N GLU A 165 14.38 -19.73 10.20
CA GLU A 165 14.18 -21.16 10.50
C GLU A 165 14.74 -22.05 9.40
N ALA A 166 14.62 -21.59 8.15
CA ALA A 166 15.19 -22.28 7.01
C ALA A 166 16.71 -22.06 6.84
N GLY A 167 17.33 -21.14 7.57
CA GLY A 167 18.76 -20.82 7.44
C GLY A 167 19.12 -20.18 6.10
N VAL A 168 18.18 -19.48 5.46
CA VAL A 168 18.38 -18.77 4.18
C VAL A 168 18.22 -17.25 4.31
N LEU A 169 17.84 -16.74 5.48
CA LEU A 169 17.68 -15.30 5.72
C LEU A 169 19.00 -14.54 5.47
N ASN A 170 20.13 -15.09 5.87
CA ASN A 170 21.46 -14.49 5.69
C ASN A 170 21.85 -14.19 4.23
N LYS A 171 21.23 -14.88 3.27
CA LYS A 171 21.44 -14.69 1.83
C LYS A 171 20.21 -14.13 1.10
N THR A 172 19.19 -13.73 1.84
CA THR A 172 17.93 -13.22 1.29
C THR A 172 17.72 -11.76 1.70
N SER A 173 17.61 -10.87 0.72
CA SER A 173 17.24 -9.47 0.97
C SER A 173 15.73 -9.29 0.86
N ILE A 174 15.08 -8.83 1.93
CA ILE A 174 13.65 -8.51 1.92
C ILE A 174 13.46 -7.01 1.68
N TYR A 175 12.69 -6.69 0.65
CA TYR A 175 12.24 -5.33 0.34
C TYR A 175 10.78 -5.22 0.76
N ALA A 176 10.45 -4.19 1.54
CA ALA A 176 9.10 -3.95 1.99
C ALA A 176 8.66 -2.54 1.57
N THR A 177 7.52 -2.46 0.89
CA THR A 177 7.01 -1.19 0.36
C THR A 177 5.55 -0.99 0.74
N ASP A 178 5.20 0.24 1.07
CA ASP A 178 3.83 0.67 1.31
C ASP A 178 3.61 2.09 0.78
N MET A 179 2.34 2.48 0.64
CA MET A 179 1.95 3.83 0.25
C MET A 179 1.84 4.78 1.45
N ASN A 180 1.72 4.24 2.66
CA ASN A 180 1.60 5.00 3.89
C ASN A 180 2.95 5.09 4.62
N ASP A 181 3.50 6.31 4.72
CA ASP A 181 4.79 6.55 5.38
C ASP A 181 4.75 6.29 6.90
N ASP A 182 3.59 6.48 7.54
CA ASP A 182 3.43 6.24 8.98
C ASP A 182 3.53 4.74 9.28
N THR A 183 2.92 3.89 8.46
CA THR A 183 2.99 2.43 8.63
C THR A 183 4.40 1.92 8.36
N LEU A 184 5.10 2.47 7.37
CA LEU A 184 6.51 2.17 7.12
C LEU A 184 7.43 2.59 8.25
N THR A 185 7.11 3.68 8.94
CA THR A 185 7.86 4.09 10.13
C THR A 185 7.75 3.02 11.22
N VAL A 186 6.56 2.45 11.43
CA VAL A 186 6.38 1.30 12.35
C VAL A 186 7.11 0.06 11.85
N ALA A 187 7.00 -0.27 10.55
CA ALA A 187 7.66 -1.41 9.94
C ALA A 187 9.19 -1.35 10.05
N ARG A 188 9.79 -0.15 9.98
CA ARG A 188 11.24 0.05 10.17
C ARG A 188 11.70 -0.21 11.60
N VAL A 189 10.86 0.14 12.57
CA VAL A 189 11.18 -0.03 14.00
C VAL A 189 11.05 -1.49 14.43
N GLY A 190 10.10 -2.22 13.85
CA GLY A 190 9.89 -3.65 14.14
C GLY A 190 9.52 -3.95 15.58
N SER A 191 8.87 -2.99 16.24
CA SER A 191 8.50 -3.09 17.65
C SER A 191 6.99 -3.07 17.79
N TYR A 192 6.44 -4.19 18.25
CA TYR A 192 5.00 -4.39 18.38
C TYR A 192 4.60 -4.63 19.83
N PRO A 193 3.36 -4.30 20.24
CA PRO A 193 2.87 -4.66 21.57
C PRO A 193 2.98 -6.17 21.83
N LEU A 194 3.51 -6.55 22.99
CA LEU A 194 3.75 -7.97 23.31
C LEU A 194 2.46 -8.80 23.31
N ASP A 195 1.36 -8.21 23.78
CA ASP A 195 0.03 -8.83 23.77
C ASP A 195 -0.50 -9.06 22.35
N ARG A 196 -0.07 -8.25 21.37
CA ARG A 196 -0.38 -8.47 19.96
C ARG A 196 0.44 -9.62 19.40
N VAL A 197 1.75 -9.64 19.62
CA VAL A 197 2.64 -10.70 19.09
C VAL A 197 2.25 -12.07 19.63
N ARG A 198 1.90 -12.16 20.93
CA ARG A 198 1.42 -13.41 21.54
C ARG A 198 0.16 -14.00 20.89
N ARG A 199 -0.68 -13.17 20.25
CA ARG A 199 -1.88 -13.66 19.53
C ARG A 199 -1.54 -14.34 18.22
N TYR A 200 -0.31 -14.16 17.72
CA TYR A 200 0.14 -14.77 16.47
C TYR A 200 0.77 -16.16 16.67
N GLU A 201 0.96 -16.63 17.90
CA GLU A 201 1.52 -17.95 18.21
C GLU A 201 0.70 -19.07 17.54
N ASP A 202 -0.63 -19.02 17.64
CA ASP A 202 -1.52 -20.02 17.02
C ASP A 202 -1.44 -19.99 15.48
N ALA A 203 -1.37 -18.79 14.90
CA ALA A 203 -1.25 -18.61 13.46
C ALA A 203 0.12 -19.07 12.93
N TYR A 204 1.18 -18.82 13.69
CA TYR A 204 2.52 -19.34 13.44
C TYR A 204 2.55 -20.87 13.48
N ALA A 205 1.98 -21.48 14.53
CA ALA A 205 1.87 -22.94 14.61
C ALA A 205 1.05 -23.51 13.43
N ALA A 206 -0.07 -22.88 13.08
CA ALA A 206 -0.88 -23.26 11.93
C ALA A 206 -0.10 -23.13 10.60
N SER A 207 0.84 -22.19 10.48
CA SER A 207 1.70 -22.05 9.29
C SER A 207 2.82 -23.11 9.18
N GLY A 208 2.91 -24.05 10.12
CA GLY A 208 3.95 -25.07 10.18
C GLY A 208 5.21 -24.62 10.91
N GLY A 209 5.07 -23.73 11.91
CA GLY A 209 6.15 -23.34 12.81
C GLY A 209 6.86 -24.55 13.43
N GLN A 210 8.21 -24.51 13.47
CA GLN A 210 9.03 -25.63 13.97
C GLN A 210 9.56 -25.39 15.39
N ALA A 211 9.42 -24.19 15.93
CA ALA A 211 9.87 -23.77 17.25
C ALA A 211 8.76 -22.99 17.98
N ASN A 212 9.10 -22.14 18.94
CA ASN A 212 8.14 -21.15 19.46
C ASN A 212 8.36 -19.82 18.76
N LEU A 213 7.30 -19.06 18.47
CA LEU A 213 7.48 -17.73 17.86
C LEU A 213 8.30 -16.80 18.77
N ALA A 214 8.21 -17.01 20.09
CA ALA A 214 9.01 -16.35 21.13
C ALA A 214 10.52 -16.44 20.93
N ASP A 215 11.02 -17.46 20.22
CA ASP A 215 12.45 -17.64 19.97
C ASP A 215 12.99 -16.63 18.93
N HIS A 216 12.09 -15.96 18.19
CA HIS A 216 12.44 -15.06 17.09
C HIS A 216 12.26 -13.57 17.41
N TYR A 217 11.92 -13.21 18.64
CA TYR A 217 11.85 -11.82 19.07
C TYR A 217 12.40 -11.62 20.49
N SER A 218 12.89 -10.40 20.74
CA SER A 218 13.33 -9.94 22.05
C SER A 218 12.23 -9.14 22.73
N ILE A 219 12.09 -9.27 24.05
CA ILE A 219 11.11 -8.51 24.83
C ILE A 219 11.80 -7.32 25.48
N ALA A 220 11.29 -6.12 25.23
CA ALA A 220 11.71 -4.88 25.88
C ALA A 220 10.49 -4.22 26.54
N GLY A 221 10.32 -4.42 27.84
CA GLY A 221 9.17 -3.92 28.59
C GLY A 221 7.86 -4.54 28.09
N ARG A 222 6.98 -3.73 27.49
CA ARG A 222 5.67 -4.16 26.96
C ARG A 222 5.67 -4.41 25.45
N THR A 223 6.84 -4.34 24.81
CA THR A 223 6.97 -4.51 23.37
C THR A 223 7.88 -5.69 23.03
N ALA A 224 7.54 -6.39 21.95
CA ALA A 224 8.38 -7.39 21.31
C ALA A 224 9.07 -6.74 20.09
N ARG A 225 10.39 -6.94 19.98
CA ARG A 225 11.23 -6.46 18.89
C ARG A 225 11.89 -7.64 18.20
N THR A 226 11.65 -7.77 16.90
CA THR A 226 12.28 -8.77 16.03
C THR A 226 13.69 -8.32 15.63
N ALA A 227 14.59 -9.27 15.36
CA ALA A 227 15.94 -8.94 14.92
C ALA A 227 15.91 -8.19 13.58
N SER A 228 16.67 -7.10 13.48
CA SER A 228 16.64 -6.17 12.35
C SER A 228 17.28 -6.78 11.11
N CYS A 229 16.47 -7.21 10.15
CA CYS A 229 16.91 -7.46 8.78
C CYS A 229 15.84 -7.01 7.79
N THR A 230 15.69 -5.68 7.61
CA THR A 230 14.84 -5.19 6.52
C THR A 230 15.22 -3.79 6.07
N THR A 231 15.35 -3.60 4.76
CA THR A 231 15.30 -2.25 4.15
C THR A 231 13.84 -1.99 3.79
N ALA A 232 13.17 -1.13 4.54
CA ALA A 232 11.79 -0.70 4.25
C ALA A 232 11.77 0.72 3.66
N SER A 233 11.12 0.89 2.52
CA SER A 233 11.08 2.13 1.75
C SER A 233 9.66 2.45 1.30
N SER A 234 9.27 3.73 1.30
CA SER A 234 8.02 4.15 0.67
C SER A 234 8.17 4.18 -0.84
N VAL A 235 7.16 3.66 -1.52
CA VAL A 235 7.18 3.56 -2.97
C VAL A 235 5.82 3.92 -3.54
N ALA A 236 5.74 5.14 -4.08
CA ALA A 236 4.80 5.45 -5.15
C ALA A 236 5.44 5.07 -6.49
N GLY A 237 5.29 3.80 -6.89
CA GLY A 237 5.58 3.35 -8.27
C GLY A 237 7.04 3.06 -8.70
N PHE A 238 7.95 2.72 -7.77
CA PHE A 238 9.37 2.48 -8.09
C PHE A 238 9.97 1.22 -7.44
N TRP A 239 10.01 0.13 -8.22
CA TRP A 239 10.98 -0.96 -8.05
C TRP A 239 12.39 -0.42 -8.36
N PRO A 240 13.47 -0.84 -7.68
CA PRO A 240 14.83 -0.48 -8.08
C PRO A 240 15.07 -1.01 -9.51
N SER A 241 15.16 -0.11 -10.48
CA SER A 241 15.23 -0.43 -11.90
C SER A 241 16.30 -1.49 -12.22
N ALA A 242 15.84 -2.60 -12.83
CA ALA A 242 16.44 -3.36 -13.94
C ALA A 242 17.95 -3.66 -13.97
N SER A 243 18.66 -3.61 -12.83
CA SER A 243 20.06 -4.08 -12.70
C SER A 243 20.18 -5.33 -11.82
N ALA A 244 19.09 -5.74 -11.17
CA ALA A 244 19.02 -6.99 -10.44
C ALA A 244 18.69 -8.14 -11.41
N SER A 245 19.52 -9.18 -11.43
CA SER A 245 19.28 -10.40 -12.20
C SER A 245 17.83 -10.90 -12.03
N PRO A 246 17.08 -11.15 -13.12
CA PRO A 246 15.67 -11.55 -13.05
C PRO A 246 15.47 -12.95 -12.45
N PHE A 247 16.52 -13.76 -12.31
CA PHE A 247 16.43 -15.17 -11.91
C PHE A 247 16.42 -15.42 -10.40
N SER A 248 16.29 -14.40 -9.54
CA SER A 248 16.37 -14.58 -8.07
C SER A 248 15.41 -13.70 -7.28
N THR A 249 14.30 -13.30 -7.91
CA THR A 249 13.32 -12.38 -7.31
C THR A 249 11.98 -13.06 -7.12
N VAL A 250 11.48 -13.10 -5.89
CA VAL A 250 10.13 -13.57 -5.55
C VAL A 250 9.29 -12.38 -5.10
N LEU A 251 8.11 -12.21 -5.70
CA LEU A 251 7.11 -11.24 -5.27
C LEU A 251 6.10 -11.94 -4.37
N ILE A 252 5.94 -11.42 -3.15
CA ILE A 252 4.89 -11.84 -2.22
C ILE A 252 4.02 -10.60 -2.00
N GLY A 253 2.97 -10.46 -2.82
CA GLY A 253 2.04 -9.33 -2.74
C GLY A 253 0.85 -9.67 -1.85
N THR A 254 0.49 -8.76 -0.93
CA THR A 254 -0.71 -8.89 -0.08
C THR A 254 -2.02 -8.58 -0.82
N ILE A 255 -1.95 -8.26 -2.12
CA ILE A 255 -3.09 -8.09 -3.02
C ILE A 255 -2.99 -9.15 -4.12
N THR A 256 -3.32 -10.39 -3.76
CA THR A 256 -4.16 -11.33 -4.50
C THR A 256 -3.96 -12.70 -3.88
N SER A 257 -5.01 -13.18 -3.20
CA SER A 257 -5.20 -14.60 -2.92
C SER A 257 -5.28 -15.34 -4.26
N ARG A 258 -4.12 -15.77 -4.77
CA ARG A 258 -3.93 -16.83 -5.77
C ARG A 258 -2.44 -17.07 -5.87
N CYS A 259 -1.97 -18.15 -5.26
CA CYS A 259 -0.72 -18.79 -5.66
C CYS A 259 -0.92 -19.22 -7.13
N GLY A 260 -0.49 -18.36 -8.05
CA GLY A 260 -0.49 -18.59 -9.48
C GLY A 260 0.95 -18.71 -9.91
N THR A 261 1.28 -19.90 -10.41
CA THR A 261 2.56 -20.32 -10.97
C THR A 261 3.18 -19.24 -11.85
N VAL A 262 4.44 -18.86 -11.55
CA VAL A 262 5.34 -18.16 -12.48
C VAL A 262 6.37 -19.16 -12.98
#